data_AF-A0A7S1GFT6-F1
#
_entry.id   AF-A0A7S1GFT6-F1
#
_cell.length_a   1.000
_cell.length_b   1.000
_cell.length_c   1.000
_cell.angle_alpha   90.00
_cell.angle_beta   90.00
_cell.angle_gamma   90.00
#
_symmetry.space_group_name_H-M   'P 1'
#
loop_
_entity.id
_entity.type
_entity.pdbx_description
1 polymer ?
#
loop_
_entity_poly.entity_id
_entity_poly.type
_entity_poly.pdbx_seq_one_letter_code
_entity_poly.pdbx_strand_id
1 'polypeptide(L)'
;FSCDLVVLSQQHKWFLKTTHSLGVSLNKPSFESLRRYQDLWLPLVANHPTQQLIPPPDVAWLWHCHRLAPGHYKTYVQQRFNRVLEANPPFAVQSQALLDESTLTVAADSRQFWEQTYPEEPFFLPDD
;
A
#
# COMPACT_ATOMS: atom_id res chain seq x y z
N PHE A 1 -16.39 13.63 11.61
CA PHE A 1 -15.27 12.68 11.61
C PHE A 1 -14.54 12.80 12.93
N SER A 2 -14.53 11.74 13.73
CA SER A 2 -13.68 11.61 14.92
C SER A 2 -12.80 10.40 14.68
N CYS A 3 -11.49 10.60 14.54
CA CYS A 3 -10.53 9.51 14.48
C CYS A 3 -9.69 9.53 15.76
N ASP A 4 -9.30 8.34 16.21
CA ASP A 4 -8.40 8.22 17.36
C ASP A 4 -6.96 8.47 16.90
N LEU A 5 -6.48 9.69 17.13
CA LEU A 5 -5.12 10.09 16.77
C LEU A 5 -4.05 9.31 17.54
N VAL A 6 -4.35 8.83 18.75
CA VAL A 6 -3.42 8.01 19.53
C VAL A 6 -3.23 6.68 18.83
N VAL A 7 -4.33 5.99 18.48
CA VAL A 7 -4.28 4.72 17.73
C VAL A 7 -3.60 4.91 16.38
N LEU A 8 -3.97 5.95 15.62
CA LEU A 8 -3.37 6.24 14.31
C LEU A 8 -1.87 6.55 14.40
N SER A 9 -1.43 7.26 15.44
CA SER A 9 0.00 7.54 15.64
C SER A 9 0.81 6.27 15.95
N GLN A 10 0.23 5.35 16.72
CA GLN A 10 0.85 4.06 17.03
C GLN A 10 0.94 3.18 15.77
N GLN A 11 -0.13 3.13 14.97
CA GLN A 11 -0.15 2.44 13.68
C GLN A 11 0.85 3.03 12.70
N HIS A 12 0.96 4.37 12.61
CA HIS A 12 1.94 5.02 11.75
C HIS A 12 3.37 4.70 12.18
N LYS A 13 3.66 4.77 13.50
CA LYS A 13 4.97 4.39 14.05
C LYS A 13 5.30 2.93 13.76
N TRP A 14 4.33 2.02 13.88
CA TRP A 14 4.48 0.61 13.51
C TRP A 14 4.81 0.49 12.02
N PHE A 15 4.04 1.13 11.15
CA PHE A 15 4.25 1.12 9.71
C PHE A 15 5.67 1.58 9.34
N LEU A 16 6.12 2.72 9.87
CA LEU A 16 7.45 3.27 9.59
C LEU A 16 8.58 2.33 10.05
N LYS A 17 8.43 1.70 11.23
CA LYS A 17 9.39 0.71 11.72
C LYS A 17 9.42 -0.52 10.80
N THR A 18 8.25 -1.02 10.41
CA THR A 18 8.13 -2.16 9.52
C THR A 18 8.78 -1.87 8.16
N THR A 19 8.43 -0.77 7.50
CA THR A 19 9.03 -0.39 6.21
C THR A 19 10.54 -0.18 6.29
N HIS A 20 11.03 0.29 7.45
CA HIS A 20 12.46 0.43 7.68
C HIS A 20 13.16 -0.92 7.86
N SER A 21 12.58 -1.83 8.66
CA SER A 21 13.12 -3.16 8.89
C SER A 21 13.12 -4.02 7.62
N LEU A 22 12.16 -3.82 6.72
CA LEU A 22 12.14 -4.45 5.40
C LEU A 22 13.09 -3.80 4.38
N GLY A 23 13.78 -2.71 4.75
CA GLY A 23 14.74 -2.03 3.87
C GLY A 23 14.11 -1.17 2.76
N VAL A 24 12.81 -1.27 2.50
CA VAL A 24 12.13 -0.49 1.45
C VAL A 24 12.20 1.03 1.66
N SER A 25 12.34 1.49 2.91
CA SER A 25 12.52 2.91 3.21
C SER A 25 13.98 3.38 3.15
N LEU A 26 14.95 2.47 3.05
CA LEU A 26 16.39 2.78 3.12
C LEU A 26 16.97 3.10 1.74
N ASN A 27 16.40 2.51 0.69
CA ASN A 27 16.91 2.61 -0.66
C ASN A 27 16.03 3.51 -1.53
N LYS A 28 16.61 4.04 -2.60
CA LYS A 28 15.83 4.70 -3.65
C LYS A 28 14.85 3.68 -4.25
N PRO A 29 13.55 4.00 -4.40
CA PRO A 29 12.61 3.10 -5.05
C PRO A 29 13.09 2.70 -6.44
N SER A 30 12.98 1.40 -6.74
CA SER A 30 13.34 0.88 -8.06
C SER A 30 12.36 1.36 -9.13
N PHE A 31 12.76 1.26 -10.41
CA PHE A 31 11.83 1.52 -11.51
C PHE A 31 10.63 0.56 -11.48
N GLU A 32 10.86 -0.69 -11.08
CA GLU A 32 9.78 -1.68 -10.97
C GLU A 32 8.80 -1.32 -9.87
N SER A 33 9.26 -0.92 -8.68
CA SER A 33 8.38 -0.47 -7.59
C SER A 33 7.51 0.72 -8.02
N LEU A 34 8.08 1.66 -8.77
CA LEU A 34 7.34 2.80 -9.33
C LEU A 34 6.28 2.35 -10.34
N ARG A 35 6.64 1.44 -11.25
CA ARG A 35 5.70 0.87 -12.23
C ARG A 35 4.58 0.11 -11.53
N ARG A 36 4.88 -0.79 -10.59
CA ARG A 36 3.90 -1.53 -9.78
C ARG A 36 2.96 -0.59 -9.05
N TYR A 37 3.48 0.48 -8.44
CA TYR A 37 2.66 1.49 -7.79
C TYR A 37 1.72 2.22 -8.78
N GLN A 38 2.26 2.74 -9.88
CA GLN A 38 1.54 3.62 -10.80
C GLN A 38 0.57 2.89 -11.74
N ASP A 39 1.00 1.75 -12.28
CA ASP A 39 0.34 1.07 -13.38
C ASP A 39 -0.43 -0.17 -12.95
N LEU A 40 -0.16 -0.71 -11.75
CA LEU A 40 -0.87 -1.88 -11.23
C LEU A 40 -1.69 -1.53 -9.99
N TRP A 41 -1.04 -1.05 -8.92
CA TRP A 41 -1.70 -0.84 -7.63
C TRP A 41 -2.75 0.27 -7.66
N LEU A 42 -2.43 1.47 -8.15
CA LEU A 42 -3.40 2.56 -8.19
C LEU A 42 -4.62 2.23 -9.06
N PRO A 43 -4.49 1.65 -10.28
CA PRO A 43 -5.63 1.14 -11.04
C PRO A 43 -6.43 0.07 -10.31
N LEU A 44 -5.77 -0.88 -9.63
CA LEU A 44 -6.42 -1.93 -8.84
C LEU A 44 -7.33 -1.32 -7.77
N VAL A 45 -6.80 -0.40 -6.96
CA VAL A 45 -7.57 0.30 -5.91
C VAL A 45 -8.70 1.13 -6.53
N ALA A 46 -8.46 1.77 -7.68
CA ALA A 46 -9.47 2.59 -8.35
C ALA A 46 -10.67 1.78 -8.88
N ASN A 47 -10.41 0.58 -9.40
CA ASN A 47 -11.43 -0.31 -9.94
C ASN A 47 -12.19 -1.08 -8.84
N HIS A 48 -11.61 -1.20 -7.65
CA HIS A 48 -12.18 -1.96 -6.54
C HIS A 48 -12.33 -1.12 -5.24
N PRO A 49 -13.09 -0.01 -5.28
CA PRO A 49 -13.16 0.96 -4.18
C PRO A 49 -13.79 0.43 -2.89
N THR A 50 -14.51 -0.70 -2.95
CA THR A 50 -15.14 -1.34 -1.79
C THR A 50 -14.26 -2.42 -1.16
N GLN A 51 -13.17 -2.82 -1.82
CA GLN A 51 -12.25 -3.81 -1.27
C GLN A 51 -11.22 -3.13 -0.38
N GLN A 52 -10.96 -3.74 0.77
CA GLN A 52 -9.84 -3.36 1.62
C GLN A 52 -8.59 -4.06 1.08
N LEU A 53 -7.73 -3.30 0.41
CA LEU A 53 -6.51 -3.80 -0.22
C LEU A 53 -5.29 -3.38 0.60
N ILE A 54 -4.51 -4.36 1.06
CA ILE A 54 -3.26 -4.13 1.78
C ILE A 54 -2.08 -4.33 0.80
N PRO A 55 -1.25 -3.30 0.53
CA PRO A 55 -0.18 -3.37 -0.46
C PRO A 55 1.04 -4.19 -0.01
N PRO A 56 1.85 -4.69 -0.97
CA PRO A 56 3.19 -5.18 -0.68
C PRO A 56 4.14 -4.04 -0.25
N PRO A 57 5.30 -4.34 0.38
CA PRO A 57 6.18 -3.35 1.02
C PRO A 57 6.59 -2.17 0.13
N ASP A 58 7.07 -2.44 -1.07
CA ASP A 58 7.54 -1.44 -2.04
C ASP A 58 6.43 -0.45 -2.44
N VAL A 59 5.25 -0.98 -2.75
CA VAL A 59 4.05 -0.22 -3.12
C VAL A 59 3.49 0.53 -1.91
N ALA A 60 3.49 -0.09 -0.73
CA ALA A 60 3.02 0.52 0.52
C ALA A 60 3.81 1.79 0.84
N TRP A 61 5.15 1.70 0.72
CA TRP A 61 6.05 2.82 0.96
C TRP A 61 5.83 3.95 -0.05
N LEU A 62 5.77 3.64 -1.35
CA LEU A 62 5.52 4.63 -2.40
C LEU A 62 4.17 5.33 -2.24
N TRP A 63 3.12 4.56 -1.93
CA TRP A 63 1.79 5.12 -1.72
C TRP A 63 1.74 6.01 -0.48
N HIS A 64 2.43 5.62 0.61
CA HIS A 64 2.59 6.46 1.78
C HIS A 64 3.30 7.77 1.44
N CYS A 65 4.45 7.73 0.77
CA CYS A 65 5.22 8.91 0.37
C CYS A 65 4.41 9.86 -0.51
N HIS A 66 3.68 9.34 -1.50
CA HIS A 66 2.86 10.18 -2.38
C HIS A 66 1.75 10.91 -1.58
N ARG A 67 1.13 10.21 -0.62
CA ARG A 67 0.09 10.78 0.25
C ARG A 67 0.61 11.84 1.24
N LEU A 68 1.93 11.93 1.50
CA LEU A 68 2.51 13.02 2.30
C LEU A 68 2.39 14.39 1.62
N ALA A 69 2.14 14.43 0.31
CA ALA A 69 1.82 15.63 -0.45
C ALA A 69 0.34 15.63 -0.89
N PRO A 70 -0.63 15.85 0.03
CA PRO A 70 -2.05 15.54 -0.20
C PRO A 70 -2.67 16.29 -1.38
N GLY A 71 -2.25 17.53 -1.65
CA GLY A 71 -2.71 18.30 -2.82
C GLY A 71 -2.29 17.64 -4.13
N HIS A 72 -1.00 17.28 -4.27
CA HIS A 72 -0.48 16.62 -5.46
C HIS A 72 -1.07 15.23 -5.64
N TYR A 73 -1.17 14.44 -4.56
CA TYR A 73 -1.81 13.13 -4.58
C TYR A 73 -3.24 13.20 -5.08
N LYS A 74 -4.04 14.12 -4.51
CA LYS A 74 -5.43 14.31 -4.91
C LYS A 74 -5.53 14.69 -6.39
N THR A 75 -4.76 15.67 -6.85
CA THR A 75 -4.78 16.08 -8.27
C THR A 75 -4.39 14.93 -9.19
N TYR A 76 -3.33 14.19 -8.87
CA TYR A 76 -2.84 13.06 -9.66
C TYR A 76 -3.92 11.98 -9.81
N VAL A 77 -4.50 11.55 -8.70
CA VAL A 77 -5.51 10.49 -8.66
C VAL A 77 -6.81 10.93 -9.34
N GLN A 78 -7.24 12.18 -9.13
CA GLN A 78 -8.42 12.73 -9.78
C GLN A 78 -8.25 12.81 -11.30
N GLN A 79 -7.10 13.27 -11.79
CA GLN A 79 -6.83 13.36 -13.22
C GLN A 79 -6.79 11.99 -13.89
N ARG A 80 -6.24 10.97 -13.21
CA ARG A 80 -6.04 9.64 -13.78
C ARG A 80 -7.27 8.73 -13.67
N PHE A 81 -8.02 8.83 -12.57
CA PHE A 81 -9.11 7.88 -12.25
C PHE A 81 -10.48 8.54 -12.07
N ASN A 82 -10.57 9.88 -12.19
CA ASN A 82 -11.78 10.66 -11.94
C ASN A 82 -12.45 10.36 -10.58
N ARG A 83 -11.64 10.05 -9.58
CA ARG A 83 -12.06 9.55 -8.26
C ARG A 83 -11.14 10.06 -7.15
N VAL A 84 -11.55 9.86 -5.91
CA VAL A 84 -10.69 9.96 -4.73
C VAL A 84 -10.34 8.55 -4.30
N LEU A 85 -9.05 8.28 -4.10
CA LEU A 85 -8.57 7.02 -3.57
C LEU A 85 -8.07 7.26 -2.15
N GLU A 86 -8.58 6.47 -1.22
CA GLU A 86 -8.15 6.51 0.18
C GLU A 86 -7.55 5.15 0.54
N ALA A 87 -6.39 5.17 1.19
CA ALA A 87 -5.85 3.95 1.77
C ALA A 87 -6.61 3.65 3.07
N ASN A 88 -7.25 2.50 3.14
CA ASN A 88 -7.96 2.03 4.32
C ASN A 88 -7.59 0.57 4.62
N PRO A 89 -6.81 0.29 5.68
CA PRO A 89 -6.29 1.25 6.66
C PRO A 89 -5.19 2.19 6.08
N PRO A 90 -5.00 3.39 6.65
CA PRO A 90 -4.08 4.39 6.10
C PRO A 90 -2.59 4.04 6.25
N PHE A 91 -2.27 3.12 7.17
CA PHE A 91 -0.93 2.65 7.51
C PHE A 91 -0.88 1.13 7.44
N ALA A 92 -1.02 0.59 6.23
CA ALA A 92 -1.09 -0.84 5.97
C ALA A 92 0.09 -1.28 5.10
N VAL A 93 0.73 -2.38 5.48
CA VAL A 93 1.81 -3.02 4.71
C VAL A 93 1.75 -4.51 4.97
N GLN A 94 1.84 -5.32 3.91
CA GLN A 94 2.03 -6.75 4.06
C GLN A 94 3.52 -7.07 4.16
N SER A 95 3.88 -8.00 5.02
CA SER A 95 5.22 -8.59 5.06
C SER A 95 5.10 -10.07 5.32
N GLN A 96 5.93 -10.85 4.64
CA GLN A 96 6.02 -12.29 4.83
C GLN A 96 6.38 -12.67 6.29
N ALA A 97 7.04 -11.77 7.03
CA ALA A 97 7.52 -11.99 8.40
C ALA A 97 6.58 -11.50 9.51
N LEU A 98 5.54 -10.71 9.20
CA LEU A 98 4.74 -9.96 10.19
C LEU A 98 3.22 -10.23 10.09
N LEU A 99 2.84 -11.39 9.58
CA LEU A 99 1.42 -11.74 9.48
C LEU A 99 0.80 -11.97 10.87
N ASP A 100 0.21 -10.93 11.45
CA ASP A 100 -0.63 -11.01 12.66
C ASP A 100 -1.96 -11.72 12.36
N GLU A 101 -2.39 -12.61 13.25
CA GLU A 101 -3.54 -13.52 13.05
C GLU A 101 -4.86 -12.82 12.67
N SER A 102 -5.11 -11.61 13.18
CA SER A 102 -6.34 -10.85 12.92
C SER A 102 -6.36 -10.13 11.56
N THR A 103 -5.19 -9.87 10.98
CA THR A 103 -5.01 -9.26 9.65
C THR A 103 -4.80 -10.30 8.55
N LEU A 104 -4.64 -11.58 8.92
CA LEU A 104 -4.38 -12.68 7.99
C LEU A 104 -5.42 -12.75 6.87
N THR A 105 -6.71 -12.53 7.16
CA THR A 105 -7.77 -12.67 6.15
C THR A 105 -7.70 -11.56 5.10
N VAL A 106 -7.71 -10.28 5.51
CA VAL A 106 -7.67 -9.15 4.55
C VAL A 106 -6.34 -9.09 3.79
N ALA A 107 -5.22 -9.41 4.44
CA ALA A 107 -3.92 -9.47 3.79
C ALA A 107 -3.86 -10.62 2.77
N ALA A 108 -4.29 -11.83 3.16
CA ALA A 108 -4.35 -12.97 2.25
C ALA A 108 -5.31 -12.72 1.08
N ASP A 109 -6.49 -12.14 1.34
CA ASP A 109 -7.45 -11.78 0.29
C ASP A 109 -6.85 -10.77 -0.69
N SER A 110 -6.18 -9.74 -0.19
CA SER A 110 -5.50 -8.74 -1.03
C SER A 110 -4.40 -9.35 -1.89
N ARG A 111 -3.62 -10.28 -1.32
CA ARG A 111 -2.55 -11.00 -2.02
C ARG A 111 -3.12 -11.93 -3.08
N GLN A 112 -4.11 -12.74 -2.72
CA GLN A 112 -4.79 -13.63 -3.66
C GLN A 112 -5.43 -12.82 -4.80
N PHE A 113 -6.04 -11.68 -4.48
CA PHE A 113 -6.64 -10.81 -5.46
C PHE A 113 -5.61 -10.21 -6.43
N TRP A 114 -4.43 -9.80 -5.92
CA TRP A 114 -3.31 -9.39 -6.76
C TRP A 114 -2.85 -10.53 -7.66
N GLU A 115 -2.60 -11.72 -7.13
CA GLU A 115 -2.11 -12.89 -7.89
C GLU A 115 -3.11 -13.32 -8.98
N GLN A 116 -4.42 -13.17 -8.73
CA GLN A 116 -5.46 -13.40 -9.73
C GLN A 116 -5.49 -12.32 -10.82
N THR A 117 -5.30 -11.06 -10.44
CA THR A 117 -5.38 -9.93 -11.38
C THR A 117 -4.10 -9.80 -12.22
N TYR A 118 -2.95 -10.13 -11.65
CA TYR A 118 -1.62 -10.01 -12.25
C TYR A 118 -0.82 -11.31 -12.05
N PRO A 119 -1.15 -12.41 -12.75
CA PRO A 119 -0.51 -13.72 -12.53
C PRO A 119 1.00 -13.76 -12.81
N GLU A 120 1.50 -12.84 -13.64
CA GLU A 120 2.91 -12.72 -14.00
C GLU A 120 3.69 -11.80 -13.05
N GLU A 121 3.00 -11.12 -12.13
CA GLU A 121 3.60 -10.12 -11.23
C GLU A 121 3.69 -10.68 -9.81
N PRO A 122 4.89 -10.94 -9.26
CA PRO A 122 5.01 -11.44 -7.91
C PRO A 122 4.46 -10.41 -6.91
N PHE A 123 3.85 -10.89 -5.82
CA PHE A 123 3.35 -9.99 -4.78
C PHE A 123 4.49 -9.37 -3.97
N PHE A 124 5.50 -10.17 -3.58
CA PHE A 124 6.72 -9.70 -2.91
C PHE A 124 7.88 -9.70 -3.91
N LEU A 125 8.65 -8.62 -3.97
CA LEU A 125 9.88 -8.61 -4.77
C LEU A 125 10.97 -9.44 -4.08
N PRO A 126 11.99 -9.92 -4.82
CA PRO A 126 13.09 -10.69 -4.25
C PRO A 126 13.88 -9.96 -3.14
N ASP A 127 13.76 -8.63 -3.09
CA ASP A 127 14.45 -7.75 -2.14
C ASP A 127 13.52 -7.26 -1.00
N ASP A 128 12.27 -7.74 -0.92
CA ASP A 128 11.25 -7.38 0.11
C ASP A 128 11.20 -8.35 1.32
#